data_AF-A0A4P5S2G3-F1
#
_entry.id   AF-A0A4P5S2G3-F1
#
_cell.length_a   1.000
_cell.length_b   1.000
_cell.length_c   1.000
_cell.angle_alpha   90.00
_cell.angle_beta   90.00
_cell.angle_gamma   90.00
#
_symmetry.space_group_name_H-M   'P 1'
#
loop_
_entity.id
_entity.type
_entity.pdbx_description
1 polymer ?
#
loop_
_entity_poly.entity_id
_entity_poly.type
_entity_poly.pdbx_seq_one_letter_code
_entity_poly.pdbx_strand_id
1 'polypeptide(L)'
;MPPLSHEGMLIPAALVARNLKILYLPTTKVACTALKFLIAQAEGSLNVHAMQTLATAAVTPMHTIHNPIVSGLTLFRELEAEEQQHILQADDWWRVGAIRNPYARMYSSWENRVLLRAPSLEIETYECFEDVLVDDCIDLGASFSSFMQQVIDNPSLVNRDDHFKSQAEAIRPGVISLTHVLQVEKEGALQGFVQSLSERAGKVLELKKLNEGLRINYKEVVTPHAAQLVERWSELDFAGSIYEHEEFSSSKNPVILSERETKLIRYIREVSGRLDVVATEMQARVSALEHQVHDEWLIGLSRQGARYGLKEIIRRARRGLRG
;
A
#
# COMPACT_ATOMS: atom_id res chain seq x y z
N MET A 1 -23.71 -0.08 -5.16
CA MET A 1 -22.60 -0.10 -6.14
C MET A 1 -22.91 -1.15 -7.18
N PRO A 2 -22.69 -0.89 -8.47
CA PRO A 2 -22.73 -1.94 -9.48
C PRO A 2 -21.74 -3.05 -9.12
N PRO A 3 -22.00 -4.32 -9.50
CA PRO A 3 -21.05 -5.41 -9.28
C PRO A 3 -19.75 -5.09 -10.01
N LEU A 4 -18.61 -5.38 -9.37
CA LEU A 4 -17.30 -5.22 -9.99
C LEU A 4 -17.23 -6.12 -11.24
N SER A 5 -16.70 -5.57 -12.34
CA SER A 5 -16.33 -6.34 -13.52
C SER A 5 -15.29 -7.41 -13.17
N HIS A 6 -15.16 -8.43 -14.01
CA HIS A 6 -14.11 -9.45 -13.87
C HIS A 6 -12.72 -8.81 -13.82
N GLU A 7 -12.47 -7.81 -14.68
CA GLU A 7 -11.22 -7.06 -14.76
C GLU A 7 -10.96 -6.20 -13.51
N GLY A 8 -12.00 -5.57 -12.97
CA GLY A 8 -11.91 -4.78 -11.73
C GLY A 8 -11.62 -5.63 -10.49
N MET A 9 -12.03 -6.90 -10.49
CA MET A 9 -11.67 -7.86 -9.44
C MET A 9 -10.22 -8.36 -9.56
N LEU A 10 -9.63 -8.36 -10.76
CA LEU A 10 -8.26 -8.82 -10.96
C LEU A 10 -7.23 -7.87 -10.33
N ILE A 11 -7.42 -6.56 -10.40
CA ILE A 11 -6.44 -5.57 -9.91
C ILE A 11 -7.08 -4.52 -8.97
N PRO A 12 -7.51 -4.93 -7.77
CA PRO A 12 -8.37 -4.12 -6.91
C PRO A 12 -7.72 -2.80 -6.44
N ALA A 13 -6.39 -2.76 -6.37
CA ALA A 13 -5.63 -1.60 -5.91
C ALA A 13 -5.07 -0.73 -7.06
N ALA A 14 -5.34 -1.05 -8.32
CA ALA A 14 -4.82 -0.28 -9.44
C ALA A 14 -5.41 1.13 -9.49
N LEU A 15 -4.57 2.10 -9.84
CA LEU A 15 -4.85 3.51 -9.80
C LEU A 15 -4.77 4.11 -11.20
N VAL A 16 -5.66 5.03 -11.51
CA VAL A 16 -5.82 5.62 -12.84
C VAL A 16 -5.60 7.13 -12.75
N ALA A 17 -4.66 7.62 -13.56
CA ALA A 17 -4.45 9.02 -13.85
C ALA A 17 -5.01 9.29 -15.26
N ARG A 18 -6.24 9.80 -15.34
CA ARG A 18 -7.03 9.85 -16.58
C ARG A 18 -6.45 10.85 -17.58
N ASN A 19 -6.05 12.03 -17.13
CA ASN A 19 -5.53 13.08 -18.01
C ASN A 19 -4.19 12.68 -18.63
N LEU A 20 -3.38 11.95 -17.86
CA LEU A 20 -2.13 11.38 -18.34
C LEU A 20 -2.30 10.02 -19.02
N LYS A 21 -3.48 9.41 -19.05
CA LYS A 21 -3.70 8.04 -19.56
C LYS A 21 -2.70 7.03 -18.96
N ILE A 22 -2.65 6.96 -17.63
CA ILE A 22 -1.79 6.02 -16.90
C ILE A 22 -2.65 5.10 -16.02
N LEU A 23 -2.47 3.80 -16.18
CA LEU A 23 -2.84 2.76 -15.22
C LEU A 23 -1.59 2.39 -14.41
N TYR A 24 -1.59 2.68 -13.12
CA TYR A 24 -0.53 2.33 -12.21
C TYR A 24 -0.94 1.16 -11.31
N LEU A 25 -0.10 0.13 -11.29
CA LEU A 25 -0.27 -1.08 -10.48
C LEU A 25 0.65 -0.99 -9.26
N PRO A 26 0.16 -0.49 -8.10
CA PRO A 26 1.00 -0.31 -6.93
C PRO A 26 1.42 -1.67 -6.36
N THR A 27 2.71 -1.84 -6.17
CA THR A 27 3.28 -2.96 -5.41
C THR A 27 3.88 -2.42 -4.10
N THR A 28 3.73 -3.12 -2.99
CA THR A 28 4.32 -2.68 -1.71
C THR A 28 5.85 -2.79 -1.75
N LYS A 29 6.55 -1.85 -1.07
CA LYS A 29 8.01 -1.87 -0.85
C LYS A 29 8.90 -1.78 -2.11
N VAL A 30 8.33 -1.31 -3.22
CA VAL A 30 9.00 -1.01 -4.50
C VAL A 30 8.98 0.50 -4.82
N ALA A 31 9.28 1.35 -3.83
CA ALA A 31 9.16 2.81 -3.95
C ALA A 31 7.74 3.32 -4.27
N CYS A 32 6.70 2.57 -3.92
CA CYS A 32 5.32 2.88 -4.31
C CYS A 32 4.79 4.21 -3.77
N THR A 33 5.18 4.61 -2.55
CA THR A 33 4.84 5.93 -1.99
C THR A 33 5.38 7.04 -2.90
N ALA A 34 6.65 6.95 -3.31
CA ALA A 34 7.29 7.95 -4.19
C ALA A 34 6.65 7.98 -5.57
N LEU A 35 6.38 6.82 -6.18
CA LEU A 35 5.72 6.73 -7.48
C LEU A 35 4.28 7.26 -7.45
N LYS A 36 3.49 6.95 -6.40
CA LYS A 36 2.15 7.52 -6.23
C LYS A 36 2.18 9.04 -6.15
N PHE A 37 3.11 9.61 -5.38
CA PHE A 37 3.28 11.07 -5.33
C PHE A 37 3.64 11.65 -6.69
N LEU A 38 4.61 11.04 -7.37
CA LEU A 38 5.08 11.50 -8.66
C LEU A 38 3.93 11.53 -9.68
N ILE A 39 3.15 10.45 -9.76
CA ILE A 39 2.01 10.33 -10.67
C ILE A 39 0.89 11.30 -10.29
N ALA A 40 0.54 11.42 -9.00
CA ALA A 40 -0.49 12.36 -8.56
C ALA A 40 -0.09 13.84 -8.80
N GLN A 41 1.19 14.18 -8.64
CA GLN A 41 1.72 15.51 -8.98
C GLN A 41 1.70 15.75 -10.48
N ALA A 42 2.07 14.76 -11.27
CA ALA A 42 2.02 14.81 -12.73
C ALA A 42 0.57 15.01 -13.23
N GLU A 43 -0.39 14.26 -12.68
CA GLU A 43 -1.81 14.38 -13.00
C GLU A 43 -2.41 15.71 -12.54
N GLY A 44 -1.82 16.33 -11.50
CA GLY A 44 -2.37 17.52 -10.86
C GLY A 44 -3.49 17.20 -9.86
N SER A 45 -3.62 15.93 -9.46
CA SER A 45 -4.67 15.42 -8.57
C SER A 45 -4.28 15.43 -7.09
N LEU A 46 -3.01 15.70 -6.76
CA LEU A 46 -2.52 15.69 -5.38
C LEU A 46 -3.22 16.74 -4.51
N ASN A 47 -3.95 16.28 -3.49
CA ASN A 47 -4.61 17.13 -2.51
C ASN A 47 -3.69 17.40 -1.31
N VAL A 48 -2.92 18.49 -1.40
CA VAL A 48 -1.98 18.91 -0.34
C VAL A 48 -2.71 19.26 0.96
N HIS A 49 -3.92 19.82 0.88
CA HIS A 49 -4.69 20.16 2.08
C HIS A 49 -5.09 18.91 2.85
N ALA A 50 -5.66 17.90 2.16
CA ALA A 50 -6.01 16.62 2.77
C ALA A 50 -4.79 15.92 3.37
N MET A 51 -3.64 15.96 2.69
CA MET A 51 -2.38 15.41 3.22
C MET A 51 -1.99 15.98 4.59
N GLN A 52 -2.34 17.24 4.87
CA GLN A 52 -2.00 17.95 6.11
C GLN A 52 -3.07 17.79 7.20
N THR A 53 -4.32 17.53 6.82
CA THR A 53 -5.46 17.55 7.75
C THR A 53 -6.05 16.18 8.04
N LEU A 54 -5.74 15.16 7.24
CA LEU A 54 -6.20 13.79 7.47
C LEU A 54 -5.61 13.22 8.75
N ALA A 55 -6.49 12.94 9.70
CA ALA A 55 -6.19 12.13 10.87
C ALA A 55 -5.96 10.67 10.45
N THR A 56 -4.71 10.21 10.46
CA THR A 56 -4.36 8.83 10.08
C THR A 56 -3.27 8.29 11.01
N ALA A 57 -3.16 6.95 11.08
CA ALA A 57 -2.06 6.24 11.73
C ALA A 57 -0.70 6.41 11.02
N ALA A 58 -0.63 7.25 9.99
CA ALA A 58 0.56 7.42 9.17
C ALA A 58 1.71 7.97 10.02
N VAL A 59 2.83 7.24 10.03
CA VAL A 59 4.06 7.65 10.73
C VAL A 59 4.62 8.96 10.18
N THR A 60 4.33 9.26 8.90
CA THR A 60 4.68 10.54 8.26
C THR A 60 3.53 11.05 7.41
N PRO A 61 3.36 12.38 7.23
CA PRO A 61 2.35 12.92 6.31
C PRO A 61 2.46 12.37 4.90
N MET A 62 3.67 11.96 4.47
CA MET A 62 3.89 11.35 3.16
C MET A 62 3.20 9.99 3.03
N HIS A 63 3.03 9.22 4.10
CA HIS A 63 2.30 7.94 4.02
C HIS A 63 0.80 8.13 3.74
N THR A 64 0.25 9.33 3.91
CA THR A 64 -1.17 9.60 3.59
C THR A 64 -1.50 9.49 2.10
N ILE A 65 -0.49 9.47 1.20
CA ILE A 65 -0.68 9.31 -0.25
C ILE A 65 -1.38 8.00 -0.64
N HIS A 66 -1.43 7.02 0.27
CA HIS A 66 -2.17 5.79 0.06
C HIS A 66 -3.69 5.98 0.17
N ASN A 67 -4.16 7.10 0.74
CA ASN A 67 -5.57 7.47 0.77
C ASN A 67 -6.00 8.09 -0.59
N PRO A 68 -7.08 7.59 -1.23
CA PRO A 68 -7.58 8.14 -2.48
C PRO A 68 -7.87 9.65 -2.44
N ILE A 69 -8.33 10.19 -1.30
CA ILE A 69 -8.59 11.63 -1.12
C ILE A 69 -7.31 12.46 -1.27
N VAL A 70 -6.16 11.93 -0.84
CA VAL A 70 -4.86 12.61 -0.97
C VAL A 70 -4.32 12.50 -2.37
N SER A 71 -4.29 11.29 -2.93
CA SER A 71 -3.72 11.10 -4.27
C SER A 71 -4.59 11.71 -5.38
N GLY A 72 -5.91 11.73 -5.19
CA GLY A 72 -6.90 12.11 -6.21
C GLY A 72 -6.93 11.18 -7.42
N LEU A 73 -6.22 10.04 -7.37
CA LEU A 73 -6.22 9.05 -8.44
C LEU A 73 -7.48 8.19 -8.34
N THR A 74 -8.06 7.83 -9.49
CA THR A 74 -9.27 6.99 -9.52
C THR A 74 -8.90 5.53 -9.33
N LEU A 75 -9.66 4.78 -8.53
CA LEU A 75 -9.47 3.33 -8.46
C LEU A 75 -9.98 2.69 -9.75
N PHE A 76 -9.16 1.85 -10.38
CA PHE A 76 -9.51 1.20 -11.65
C PHE A 76 -10.82 0.40 -11.55
N ARG A 77 -11.04 -0.27 -10.42
CA ARG A 77 -12.25 -1.07 -10.16
C ARG A 77 -13.54 -0.24 -10.07
N GLU A 78 -13.44 1.08 -9.89
CA GLU A 78 -14.58 2.00 -9.83
C GLU A 78 -14.98 2.54 -11.22
N LEU A 79 -14.20 2.20 -12.25
CA LEU A 79 -14.50 2.54 -13.63
C LEU A 79 -15.54 1.57 -14.23
N GLU A 80 -16.29 2.06 -15.21
CA GLU A 80 -17.18 1.22 -16.01
C GLU A 80 -16.38 0.18 -16.82
N ALA A 81 -16.97 -0.99 -17.07
CA ALA A 81 -16.27 -2.11 -17.72
C ALA A 81 -15.72 -1.76 -19.10
N GLU A 82 -16.43 -0.94 -19.88
CA GLU A 82 -15.96 -0.47 -21.20
C GLU A 82 -14.70 0.40 -21.08
N GLU A 83 -14.67 1.30 -20.09
CA GLU A 83 -13.51 2.15 -19.84
C GLU A 83 -12.31 1.31 -19.37
N GLN A 84 -12.54 0.33 -18.50
CA GLN A 84 -11.50 -0.59 -18.05
C GLN A 84 -10.87 -1.37 -19.21
N GLN A 85 -11.70 -1.93 -20.11
CA GLN A 85 -11.22 -2.63 -21.31
C GLN A 85 -10.42 -1.69 -22.21
N HIS A 86 -10.91 -0.47 -22.42
CA HIS A 86 -10.19 0.53 -23.21
C HIS A 86 -8.80 0.82 -22.61
N ILE A 87 -8.70 1.07 -21.31
CA ILE A 87 -7.41 1.33 -20.62
C ILE A 87 -6.43 0.15 -20.77
N LEU A 88 -6.94 -1.09 -20.71
CA LEU A 88 -6.13 -2.29 -20.80
C LEU A 88 -5.59 -2.54 -22.21
N GLN A 89 -6.32 -2.12 -23.24
CA GLN A 89 -6.02 -2.47 -24.64
C GLN A 89 -5.46 -1.31 -25.47
N ALA A 90 -5.73 -0.06 -25.12
CA ALA A 90 -5.35 1.09 -25.93
C ALA A 90 -3.84 1.34 -25.91
N ASP A 91 -3.27 1.64 -27.09
CA ASP A 91 -1.82 1.79 -27.28
C ASP A 91 -1.24 3.05 -26.63
N ASP A 92 -2.06 4.09 -26.46
CA ASP A 92 -1.65 5.38 -25.91
C ASP A 92 -1.67 5.42 -24.38
N TRP A 93 -2.18 4.37 -23.73
CA TRP A 93 -2.19 4.22 -22.28
C TRP A 93 -0.89 3.62 -21.75
N TRP A 94 -0.35 4.23 -20.69
CA TRP A 94 0.76 3.63 -19.95
C TRP A 94 0.24 2.70 -18.88
N ARG A 95 0.70 1.44 -18.89
CA ARG A 95 0.40 0.42 -17.88
C ARG A 95 1.69 0.16 -17.12
N VAL A 96 1.77 0.74 -15.92
CA VAL A 96 3.01 0.93 -15.18
C VAL A 96 3.00 0.07 -13.92
N GLY A 97 3.97 -0.82 -13.81
CA GLY A 97 4.30 -1.54 -12.59
C GLY A 97 5.72 -1.20 -12.12
N ALA A 98 5.99 -1.41 -10.83
CA ALA A 98 7.34 -1.37 -10.29
C ALA A 98 7.61 -2.65 -9.51
N ILE A 99 8.84 -3.10 -9.56
CA ILE A 99 9.31 -4.33 -8.95
C ILE A 99 10.67 -4.08 -8.29
N ARG A 100 11.03 -4.94 -7.34
CA ARG A 100 12.31 -4.91 -6.63
C ARG A 100 12.83 -6.32 -6.46
N ASN A 101 14.14 -6.49 -6.36
CA ASN A 101 14.78 -7.72 -5.92
C ASN A 101 13.99 -8.37 -4.75
N PRO A 102 13.51 -9.61 -4.90
CA PRO A 102 12.64 -10.24 -3.91
C PRO A 102 13.26 -10.35 -2.50
N TYR A 103 14.56 -10.63 -2.40
CA TYR A 103 15.26 -10.68 -1.11
C TYR A 103 15.29 -9.31 -0.43
N ALA A 104 15.66 -8.27 -1.17
CA ALA A 104 15.68 -6.90 -0.67
C ALA A 104 14.28 -6.41 -0.26
N ARG A 105 13.25 -6.78 -1.04
CA ARG A 105 11.85 -6.45 -0.75
C ARG A 105 11.37 -7.14 0.51
N MET A 106 11.59 -8.46 0.63
CA MET A 106 11.18 -9.26 1.79
C MET A 106 11.86 -8.78 3.07
N TYR A 107 13.17 -8.54 3.03
CA TYR A 107 13.90 -7.93 4.16
C TYR A 107 13.30 -6.58 4.54
N SER A 108 13.01 -5.71 3.58
CA SER A 108 12.42 -4.40 3.85
C SER A 108 10.99 -4.47 4.42
N SER A 109 10.21 -5.50 4.04
CA SER A 109 8.89 -5.79 4.62
C SER A 109 9.04 -6.24 6.07
N TRP A 110 9.90 -7.22 6.33
CA TRP A 110 10.21 -7.70 7.68
C TRP A 110 10.73 -6.58 8.59
N GLU A 111 11.73 -5.81 8.13
CA GLU A 111 12.33 -4.71 8.89
C GLU A 111 11.25 -3.72 9.34
N ASN A 112 10.33 -3.35 8.44
CA ASN A 112 9.31 -2.37 8.74
C ASN A 112 8.16 -2.94 9.60
N ARG A 113 7.62 -4.11 9.24
CA ARG A 113 6.40 -4.67 9.83
C ARG A 113 6.67 -5.48 11.09
N VAL A 114 7.77 -6.23 11.11
CA VAL A 114 8.08 -7.18 12.18
C VAL A 114 9.12 -6.59 13.12
N LEU A 115 10.29 -6.18 12.61
CA LEU A 115 11.37 -5.67 13.44
C LEU A 115 11.00 -4.33 14.08
N LEU A 116 10.49 -3.36 13.31
CA LEU A 116 10.14 -2.03 13.80
C LEU A 116 8.68 -1.90 14.27
N ARG A 117 7.85 -2.93 14.01
CA ARG A 117 6.43 -2.96 14.34
C ARG A 117 5.68 -1.72 13.85
N ALA A 118 5.92 -1.30 12.61
CA ALA A 118 5.23 -0.16 12.06
C ALA A 118 3.70 -0.42 11.98
N PRO A 119 2.87 0.56 12.38
CA PRO A 119 1.41 0.49 12.38
C PRO A 119 0.79 -0.16 11.14
N SER A 120 -0.08 -1.15 11.34
CA SER A 120 -0.85 -1.81 10.27
C SER A 120 -2.35 -1.81 10.60
N LEU A 121 -3.17 -1.61 9.57
CA LEU A 121 -4.63 -1.75 9.67
C LEU A 121 -5.10 -3.17 9.33
N GLU A 122 -4.23 -4.00 8.75
CA GLU A 122 -4.58 -5.32 8.20
C GLU A 122 -4.25 -6.46 9.17
N ILE A 123 -3.22 -6.28 10.00
CA ILE A 123 -2.76 -7.23 11.00
C ILE A 123 -2.57 -6.48 12.31
N GLU A 124 -3.29 -6.90 13.35
CA GLU A 124 -3.28 -6.24 14.65
C GLU A 124 -1.88 -6.23 15.27
N THR A 125 -1.14 -7.35 15.21
CA THR A 125 0.20 -7.41 15.77
C THR A 125 1.10 -8.43 15.06
N TYR A 126 2.39 -8.12 15.01
CA TYR A 126 3.48 -9.02 14.59
C TYR A 126 4.24 -9.60 15.80
N GLU A 127 3.62 -9.61 16.98
CA GLU A 127 4.29 -9.97 18.24
C GLU A 127 4.58 -11.47 18.36
N CYS A 128 3.92 -12.31 17.56
CA CYS A 128 4.23 -13.74 17.48
C CYS A 128 5.63 -14.03 16.93
N PHE A 129 6.25 -13.07 16.25
CA PHE A 129 7.60 -13.20 15.73
C PHE A 129 8.62 -12.68 16.74
N GLU A 130 9.24 -13.60 17.48
CA GLU A 130 10.29 -13.28 18.45
C GLU A 130 11.65 -13.06 17.76
N ASP A 131 12.44 -12.14 18.32
CA ASP A 131 13.83 -11.95 17.90
C ASP A 131 14.71 -13.08 18.44
N VAL A 132 15.70 -13.48 17.67
CA VAL A 132 16.80 -14.32 18.15
C VAL A 132 17.85 -13.42 18.81
N LEU A 133 18.26 -13.77 20.04
CA LEU A 133 19.17 -12.96 20.85
C LEU A 133 20.52 -13.66 21.07
N VAL A 134 21.60 -12.87 21.06
CA VAL A 134 22.95 -13.25 21.49
C VAL A 134 23.40 -12.21 22.51
N ASP A 135 23.69 -12.63 23.74
CA ASP A 135 24.05 -11.72 24.85
C ASP A 135 23.07 -10.54 25.00
N ASP A 136 21.77 -10.86 25.04
CA ASP A 136 20.63 -9.93 25.08
C ASP A 136 20.49 -8.96 23.88
N CYS A 137 21.34 -9.10 22.88
CA CYS A 137 21.36 -8.30 21.67
C CYS A 137 20.70 -9.01 20.49
N ILE A 138 19.97 -8.28 19.65
CA ILE A 138 19.24 -8.86 18.51
C ILE A 138 20.22 -9.30 17.42
N ASP A 139 20.17 -10.57 17.04
CA ASP A 139 20.80 -11.08 15.82
C ASP A 139 19.81 -10.95 14.64
N LEU A 140 20.07 -10.02 13.74
CA LEU A 140 19.17 -9.73 12.62
C LEU A 140 19.07 -10.90 11.64
N GLY A 141 20.18 -11.59 11.36
CA GLY A 141 20.23 -12.69 10.40
C GLY A 141 19.44 -13.88 10.91
N ALA A 142 19.67 -14.24 12.17
CA ALA A 142 18.94 -15.33 12.81
C ALA A 142 17.45 -14.99 13.01
N SER A 143 17.13 -13.76 13.40
CA SER A 143 15.73 -13.30 13.55
C SER A 143 14.97 -13.31 12.22
N PHE A 144 15.58 -12.80 11.14
CA PHE A 144 14.98 -12.83 9.81
C PHE A 144 14.79 -14.27 9.30
N SER A 145 15.77 -15.15 9.50
CA SER A 145 15.65 -16.56 9.12
C SER A 145 14.55 -17.27 9.92
N SER A 146 14.43 -16.99 11.22
CA SER A 146 13.36 -17.54 12.08
C SER A 146 11.98 -17.07 11.61
N PHE A 147 11.84 -15.78 11.30
CA PHE A 147 10.62 -15.22 10.72
C PHE A 147 10.24 -15.94 9.42
N MET A 148 11.17 -16.08 8.47
CA MET A 148 10.88 -16.73 7.19
C MET A 148 10.48 -18.19 7.37
N GLN A 149 11.08 -18.90 8.33
CA GLN A 149 10.72 -20.28 8.63
C GLN A 149 9.27 -20.36 9.14
N GLN A 150 8.90 -19.49 10.08
CA GLN A 150 7.53 -19.42 10.60
C GLN A 150 6.50 -19.07 9.53
N VAL A 151 6.84 -18.19 8.58
CA VAL A 151 5.98 -17.84 7.45
C VAL A 151 5.77 -19.04 6.52
N ILE A 152 6.82 -19.81 6.24
CA ILE A 152 6.72 -21.04 5.43
C ILE A 152 5.87 -22.10 6.14
N ASP A 153 6.04 -22.25 7.45
CA ASP A 153 5.31 -23.26 8.23
C ASP A 153 3.85 -22.84 8.48
N ASN A 154 3.57 -21.54 8.55
CA ASN A 154 2.22 -21.00 8.72
C ASN A 154 2.00 -19.71 7.89
N PRO A 155 1.68 -19.86 6.58
CA PRO A 155 1.46 -18.73 5.67
C PRO A 155 0.35 -17.76 6.12
N SER A 156 -0.61 -18.23 6.91
CA SER A 156 -1.75 -17.43 7.38
C SER A 156 -1.34 -16.25 8.27
N LEU A 157 -0.14 -16.31 8.88
CA LEU A 157 0.41 -15.25 9.72
C LEU A 157 0.64 -13.94 8.96
N VAL A 158 0.88 -13.99 7.65
CA VAL A 158 1.23 -12.81 6.85
C VAL A 158 0.42 -12.66 5.55
N ASN A 159 -0.33 -13.69 5.13
CA ASN A 159 -1.05 -13.70 3.85
C ASN A 159 -2.09 -12.57 3.66
N ARG A 160 -2.55 -11.96 4.75
CA ARG A 160 -3.48 -10.81 4.67
C ARG A 160 -2.77 -9.50 4.38
N ASP A 161 -1.48 -9.40 4.68
CA ASP A 161 -0.71 -8.18 4.54
C ASP A 161 -0.01 -8.11 3.17
N ASP A 162 -0.36 -7.08 2.40
CA ASP A 162 0.17 -6.85 1.05
C ASP A 162 1.70 -6.66 1.02
N HIS A 163 2.36 -6.41 2.15
CA HIS A 163 3.83 -6.31 2.26
C HIS A 163 4.51 -7.66 2.00
N PHE A 164 3.82 -8.77 2.23
CA PHE A 164 4.36 -10.11 2.09
C PHE A 164 3.85 -10.85 0.85
N LYS A 165 2.84 -10.32 0.15
CA LYS A 165 2.35 -10.91 -1.12
C LYS A 165 3.36 -10.77 -2.25
N SER A 166 3.24 -11.63 -3.26
CA SER A 166 4.09 -11.60 -4.46
C SER A 166 3.91 -10.27 -5.22
N GLN A 167 5.01 -9.76 -5.77
CA GLN A 167 4.95 -8.61 -6.68
C GLN A 167 4.43 -9.01 -8.06
N ALA A 168 4.73 -10.23 -8.53
CA ALA A 168 4.19 -10.75 -9.78
C ALA A 168 2.66 -10.85 -9.72
N GLU A 169 2.07 -11.21 -8.59
CA GLU A 169 0.61 -11.18 -8.42
C GLU A 169 0.03 -9.77 -8.44
N ALA A 170 0.79 -8.77 -7.96
CA ALA A 170 0.35 -7.38 -7.96
C ALA A 170 0.37 -6.75 -9.36
N ILE A 171 1.40 -7.03 -10.17
CA ILE A 171 1.54 -6.48 -11.53
C ILE A 171 0.98 -7.39 -12.64
N ARG A 172 0.68 -8.66 -12.31
CA ARG A 172 0.09 -9.70 -13.16
C ARG A 172 0.70 -9.77 -14.58
N PRO A 173 1.99 -10.09 -14.69
CA PRO A 173 2.63 -10.22 -16.00
C PRO A 173 1.92 -11.31 -16.81
N GLY A 174 1.73 -11.07 -18.12
CA GLY A 174 1.02 -11.98 -19.01
C GLY A 174 -0.51 -11.86 -18.99
N VAL A 175 -1.10 -11.32 -17.92
CA VAL A 175 -2.52 -10.93 -17.89
C VAL A 175 -2.67 -9.47 -18.32
N ILE A 176 -1.76 -8.61 -17.87
CA ILE A 176 -1.74 -7.19 -18.20
C ILE A 176 -0.51 -6.92 -19.06
N SER A 177 -0.76 -6.34 -20.23
CA SER A 177 0.31 -5.91 -21.14
C SER A 177 0.95 -4.61 -20.63
N LEU A 178 1.85 -4.75 -19.66
CA LEU A 178 2.57 -3.63 -19.05
C LEU A 178 3.45 -2.95 -20.10
N THR A 179 3.33 -1.63 -20.21
CA THR A 179 4.20 -0.83 -21.07
C THR A 179 5.46 -0.39 -20.34
N HIS A 180 5.42 -0.35 -19.01
CA HIS A 180 6.56 0.01 -18.16
C HIS A 180 6.62 -0.93 -16.96
N VAL A 181 7.78 -1.60 -16.79
CA VAL A 181 8.11 -2.37 -15.59
C VAL A 181 9.40 -1.80 -15.00
N LEU A 182 9.27 -1.07 -13.90
CA LEU A 182 10.39 -0.35 -13.28
C LEU A 182 11.08 -1.23 -12.23
N GLN A 183 12.34 -1.60 -12.48
CA GLN A 183 13.20 -2.22 -11.46
C GLN A 183 13.84 -1.12 -10.62
N VAL A 184 13.48 -1.01 -9.34
CA VAL A 184 13.82 0.16 -8.52
C VAL A 184 15.31 0.32 -8.21
N GLU A 185 16.05 -0.78 -8.20
CA GLU A 185 17.49 -0.86 -7.97
C GLU A 185 18.31 -0.68 -9.25
N LYS A 186 17.68 -0.83 -10.42
CA LYS A 186 18.38 -0.71 -11.70
C LYS A 186 18.73 0.76 -11.94
N GLU A 187 20.00 1.01 -12.20
CA GLU A 187 20.51 2.36 -12.44
C GLU A 187 19.74 3.04 -13.58
N GLY A 188 19.29 4.28 -13.33
CA GLY A 188 18.56 5.09 -14.30
C GLY A 188 17.10 4.69 -14.53
N ALA A 189 16.61 3.55 -14.03
CA ALA A 189 15.25 3.09 -14.34
C ALA A 189 14.16 4.05 -13.84
N LEU A 190 14.27 4.50 -12.59
CA LEU A 190 13.32 5.46 -12.03
C LEU A 190 13.51 6.86 -12.62
N GLN A 191 14.76 7.28 -12.88
CA GLN A 191 15.07 8.58 -13.47
C GLN A 191 14.54 8.71 -14.90
N GLY A 192 14.71 7.66 -15.71
CA GLY A 192 14.15 7.60 -17.07
C GLY A 192 12.63 7.69 -17.06
N PHE A 193 11.97 6.97 -16.16
CA PHE A 193 10.51 7.08 -16.00
C PHE A 193 10.07 8.50 -15.59
N VAL A 194 10.77 9.13 -14.64
CA VAL A 194 10.48 10.51 -14.22
C VAL A 194 10.62 11.47 -15.41
N GLN A 195 11.67 11.32 -16.22
CA GLN A 195 11.87 12.16 -17.40
C GLN A 195 10.71 11.99 -18.40
N SER A 196 10.37 10.75 -18.77
CA SER A 196 9.27 10.51 -19.70
C SER A 196 7.93 10.99 -19.14
N LEU A 197 7.68 10.82 -17.85
CA LEU A 197 6.46 11.32 -17.20
C LEU A 197 6.42 12.86 -17.18
N SER A 198 7.56 13.50 -16.99
CA SER A 198 7.70 14.96 -17.08
C SER A 198 7.35 15.49 -18.46
N GLU A 199 7.87 14.87 -19.50
CA GLU A 199 7.55 15.20 -20.90
C GLU A 199 6.05 15.01 -21.16
N ARG A 200 5.49 13.88 -20.73
CA ARG A 200 4.06 13.56 -20.89
C ARG A 200 3.14 14.52 -20.14
N ALA A 201 3.54 14.97 -18.95
CA ALA A 201 2.77 15.88 -18.13
C ALA A 201 3.03 17.37 -18.45
N GLY A 202 3.97 17.67 -19.34
CA GLY A 202 4.37 19.04 -19.68
C GLY A 202 4.95 19.84 -18.50
N LYS A 203 5.54 19.15 -17.51
CA LYS A 203 6.10 19.81 -16.31
C LYS A 203 7.33 19.06 -15.76
N VAL A 204 8.24 19.80 -15.14
CA VAL A 204 9.41 19.21 -14.47
C VAL A 204 8.96 18.58 -13.15
N LEU A 205 9.28 17.30 -12.97
CA LEU A 205 8.96 16.50 -11.81
C LEU A 205 10.25 16.03 -11.15
N GLU A 206 10.21 15.87 -9.83
CA GLU A 206 11.33 15.35 -9.06
C GLU A 206 10.90 14.15 -8.23
N LEU A 207 11.69 13.08 -8.29
CA LEU A 207 11.47 11.91 -7.45
C LEU A 207 11.92 12.21 -6.02
N LYS A 208 10.96 12.26 -5.09
CA LYS A 208 11.28 12.36 -3.66
C LYS A 208 11.80 11.02 -3.15
N LYS A 209 12.96 11.01 -2.49
CA LYS A 209 13.39 9.87 -1.67
C LYS A 209 12.51 9.81 -0.44
N LEU A 210 11.65 8.80 -0.39
CA LEU A 210 10.68 8.61 0.68
C LEU A 210 10.86 7.20 1.25
N ASN A 211 10.92 7.12 2.58
CA ASN A 211 11.16 5.92 3.40
C ASN A 211 12.62 5.48 3.44
N GLU A 212 13.28 5.79 4.56
CA GLU A 212 14.57 5.21 4.91
C GLU A 212 14.34 4.12 5.96
N GLY A 213 14.78 2.89 5.67
CA GLY A 213 14.88 1.82 6.66
C GLY A 213 16.07 2.05 7.60
N LEU A 214 16.53 1.01 8.30
CA LEU A 214 17.72 1.11 9.15
C LEU A 214 19.03 1.27 8.36
N ARG A 215 18.94 1.28 7.02
CA ARG A 215 20.06 1.35 6.07
C ARG A 215 21.04 0.18 6.20
N ILE A 216 20.61 -0.91 6.83
CA ILE A 216 21.33 -2.17 6.88
C ILE A 216 21.17 -2.86 5.52
N ASN A 217 22.28 -3.30 4.95
CA ASN A 217 22.26 -3.98 3.68
C ASN A 217 21.64 -5.37 3.86
N TYR A 218 20.57 -5.68 3.12
CA TYR A 218 19.94 -7.00 3.18
C TYR A 218 20.93 -8.13 2.85
N LYS A 219 21.98 -7.84 2.04
CA LYS A 219 23.03 -8.81 1.75
C LYS A 219 23.88 -9.16 2.97
N GLU A 220 23.86 -8.39 4.04
CA GLU A 220 24.52 -8.74 5.31
C GLU A 220 23.62 -9.64 6.16
N VAL A 221 22.30 -9.46 6.08
CA VAL A 221 21.31 -10.16 6.92
C VAL A 221 20.85 -11.49 6.30
N VAL A 222 20.60 -11.53 4.99
CA VAL A 222 20.06 -12.71 4.32
C VAL A 222 21.13 -13.80 4.24
N THR A 223 20.91 -14.90 4.96
CA THR A 223 21.73 -16.12 4.93
C THR A 223 21.32 -17.01 3.75
N PRO A 224 22.14 -18.00 3.35
CA PRO A 224 21.75 -18.96 2.30
C PRO A 224 20.45 -19.69 2.62
N HIS A 225 20.25 -20.06 3.90
CA HIS A 225 19.02 -20.69 4.36
C HIS A 225 17.82 -19.74 4.23
N ALA A 226 17.94 -18.50 4.71
CA ALA A 226 16.86 -17.51 4.58
C ALA A 226 16.55 -17.21 3.10
N ALA A 227 17.56 -17.16 2.22
CA ALA A 227 17.38 -16.96 0.80
C ALA A 227 16.50 -18.05 0.17
N GLN A 228 16.74 -19.33 0.48
CA GLN A 228 15.92 -20.45 0.01
C GLN A 228 14.47 -20.33 0.49
N LEU A 229 14.24 -19.89 1.73
CA LEU A 229 12.89 -19.66 2.24
C LEU A 229 12.19 -18.49 1.53
N VAL A 230 12.93 -17.40 1.23
CA VAL A 230 12.41 -16.28 0.42
C VAL A 230 12.04 -16.74 -0.98
N GLU A 231 12.89 -17.51 -1.65
CA GLU A 231 12.62 -18.05 -2.98
C GLU A 231 11.36 -18.92 -2.99
N ARG A 232 11.21 -19.78 -1.99
CA ARG A 232 10.03 -20.63 -1.86
C ARG A 232 8.75 -19.82 -1.63
N TRP A 233 8.83 -18.77 -0.81
CA TRP A 233 7.67 -17.90 -0.55
C TRP A 233 7.30 -17.04 -1.75
N SER A 234 8.30 -16.50 -2.43
CA SER A 234 8.17 -15.58 -3.57
C SER A 234 8.39 -16.28 -4.91
N GLU A 235 8.04 -17.57 -5.04
CA GLU A 235 8.32 -18.37 -6.24
C GLU A 235 7.83 -17.69 -7.54
N LEU A 236 6.65 -17.08 -7.49
CA LEU A 236 6.08 -16.35 -8.62
C LEU A 236 6.90 -15.11 -9.04
N ASP A 237 7.68 -14.53 -8.12
CA ASP A 237 8.54 -13.38 -8.41
C ASP A 237 9.83 -13.78 -9.17
N PHE A 238 10.19 -15.07 -9.15
CA PHE A 238 11.29 -15.65 -9.93
C PHE A 238 10.81 -16.35 -11.21
N ALA A 239 9.52 -16.74 -11.24
CA ALA A 239 8.90 -17.34 -12.41
C ALA A 239 9.01 -16.43 -13.65
N GLY A 240 9.29 -17.04 -14.81
CA GLY A 240 9.45 -16.31 -16.07
C GLY A 240 10.66 -15.37 -16.13
N SER A 241 11.63 -15.53 -15.22
CA SER A 241 12.86 -14.73 -15.16
C SER A 241 12.61 -13.23 -14.92
N ILE A 242 11.56 -12.90 -14.16
CA ILE A 242 11.30 -11.53 -13.70
C ILE A 242 12.47 -11.03 -12.84
N TYR A 243 13.04 -11.91 -12.02
CA TYR A 243 14.30 -11.72 -11.30
C TYR A 243 15.21 -12.95 -11.40
N GLU A 244 16.50 -12.67 -11.29
CA GLU A 244 17.54 -13.69 -11.16
C GLU A 244 17.73 -14.08 -9.68
N HIS A 245 18.11 -15.34 -9.47
CA HIS A 245 18.50 -15.83 -8.15
C HIS A 245 19.85 -15.20 -7.75
N GLU A 246 19.98 -14.79 -6.49
CA GLU A 246 21.25 -14.28 -5.97
C GLU A 246 21.96 -15.34 -5.12
N GLU A 247 23.28 -15.41 -5.25
CA GLU A 247 24.10 -16.24 -4.37
C GLU A 247 24.44 -15.51 -3.07
N PHE A 248 24.23 -16.18 -1.95
CA PHE A 248 24.59 -15.69 -0.63
C PHE A 248 25.70 -16.56 -0.03
N SER A 249 26.76 -15.93 0.51
CA SER A 249 27.85 -16.66 1.16
C SER A 249 27.40 -17.32 2.48
N SER A 250 27.85 -18.55 2.71
CA SER A 250 27.66 -19.28 3.98
C SER A 250 28.55 -18.77 5.11
N SER A 251 29.66 -18.08 4.80
CA SER A 251 30.63 -17.58 5.77
C SER A 251 30.40 -16.11 6.11
N LYS A 252 29.19 -15.76 6.55
CA LYS A 252 28.89 -14.40 7.02
C LYS A 252 29.04 -14.31 8.52
N ASN A 253 29.65 -13.22 8.98
CA ASN A 253 29.60 -12.87 10.39
C ASN A 253 28.15 -12.53 10.75
N PRO A 254 27.65 -12.99 11.91
CA PRO A 254 26.35 -12.60 12.42
C PRO A 254 26.21 -11.09 12.50
N VAL A 255 25.06 -10.56 12.08
CA VAL A 255 24.74 -9.13 12.22
C VAL A 255 24.03 -8.94 13.55
N ILE A 256 24.83 -8.88 14.61
CA ILE A 256 24.35 -8.66 15.99
C ILE A 256 24.33 -7.15 16.24
N LEU A 257 23.15 -6.62 16.56
CA LEU A 257 23.00 -5.24 16.99
C LEU A 257 23.74 -5.01 18.29
N SER A 258 24.31 -3.82 18.51
CA SER A 258 24.82 -3.45 19.83
C SER A 258 23.70 -3.40 20.88
N GLU A 259 24.08 -3.41 22.15
CA GLU A 259 23.14 -3.20 23.26
C GLU A 259 22.31 -1.91 23.07
N ARG A 260 22.96 -0.84 22.59
CA ARG A 260 22.31 0.45 22.35
C ARG A 260 21.30 0.38 21.20
N GLU A 261 21.65 -0.26 20.09
CA GLU A 261 20.76 -0.44 18.95
C GLU A 261 19.58 -1.33 19.32
N THR A 262 19.83 -2.43 20.04
CA THR A 262 18.77 -3.32 20.54
C THR A 262 17.78 -2.58 21.44
N LYS A 263 18.28 -1.77 22.39
CA LYS A 263 17.43 -0.91 23.22
C LYS A 263 16.63 0.10 22.40
N LEU A 264 17.23 0.69 21.37
CA LEU A 264 16.55 1.63 20.49
C LEU A 264 15.42 0.97 19.70
N ILE A 265 15.65 -0.25 19.17
CA ILE A 265 14.60 -1.02 18.48
C ILE A 265 13.43 -1.32 19.43
N ARG A 266 13.72 -1.78 20.65
CA ARG A 266 12.67 -2.02 21.67
C ARG A 266 11.89 -0.74 21.99
N TYR A 267 12.57 0.40 22.14
CA TYR A 267 11.92 1.68 22.37
C TYR A 267 11.05 2.12 21.18
N ILE A 268 11.52 1.95 19.94
CA ILE A 268 10.73 2.25 18.74
C ILE A 268 9.45 1.40 18.72
N ARG A 269 9.52 0.12 19.07
CA ARG A 269 8.35 -0.76 19.14
C ARG A 269 7.32 -0.27 20.16
N GLU A 270 7.75 0.17 21.34
CA GLU A 270 6.85 0.75 22.35
C GLU A 270 6.17 2.03 21.84
N VAL A 271 6.92 2.88 21.13
CA VAL A 271 6.36 4.10 20.51
C VAL A 271 5.35 3.74 19.41
N SER A 272 5.67 2.77 18.54
CA SER A 272 4.75 2.30 17.51
C SER A 272 3.44 1.78 18.11
N GLY A 273 3.52 0.95 19.16
CA GLY A 273 2.32 0.44 19.84
C GLY A 273 1.45 1.54 20.44
N ARG A 274 2.06 2.63 20.95
CA ARG A 274 1.30 3.80 21.42
C ARG A 274 0.64 4.58 20.28
N LEU A 275 1.29 4.68 19.12
CA LEU A 275 0.69 5.30 17.94
C LEU A 275 -0.51 4.50 17.43
N ASP A 276 -0.43 3.16 17.44
CA ASP A 276 -1.55 2.29 17.07
C ASP A 276 -2.78 2.48 17.96
N VAL A 277 -2.58 2.60 19.28
CA VAL A 277 -3.67 2.89 20.22
C VAL A 277 -4.34 4.23 19.89
N VAL A 278 -3.54 5.28 19.68
CA VAL A 278 -4.07 6.61 19.34
C VAL A 278 -4.81 6.58 18.01
N ALA A 279 -4.25 5.94 16.99
CA ALA A 279 -4.85 5.83 15.67
C ALA A 279 -6.16 5.05 15.70
N THR A 280 -6.21 3.93 16.43
CA THR A 280 -7.41 3.10 16.58
C THR A 280 -8.53 3.88 17.26
N GLU A 281 -8.23 4.59 18.35
CA GLU A 281 -9.20 5.42 19.06
C GLU A 281 -9.70 6.58 18.19
N MET A 282 -8.82 7.23 17.42
CA MET A 282 -9.21 8.28 16.48
C MET A 282 -10.15 7.73 15.39
N GLN A 283 -9.84 6.57 14.82
CA GLN A 283 -10.67 5.92 13.82
C GLN A 283 -12.05 5.54 14.38
N ALA A 284 -12.11 5.04 15.61
CA ALA A 284 -13.36 4.74 16.30
C ALA A 284 -14.23 6.00 16.47
N ARG A 285 -13.64 7.14 16.84
CA ARG A 285 -14.36 8.41 16.97
C ARG A 285 -14.86 8.95 15.63
N VAL A 286 -14.05 8.92 14.59
CA VAL A 286 -14.47 9.33 13.24
C VAL A 286 -15.62 8.46 12.76
N SER A 287 -15.51 7.14 12.92
CA SER A 287 -16.58 6.21 12.55
C SER A 287 -17.87 6.48 13.35
N ALA A 288 -17.78 6.75 14.65
CA ALA A 288 -18.94 7.08 15.48
C ALA A 288 -19.62 8.39 15.03
N LEU A 289 -18.84 9.41 14.66
CA LEU A 289 -19.35 10.66 14.11
C LEU A 289 -20.02 10.46 12.75
N GLU A 290 -19.44 9.66 11.86
CA GLU A 290 -20.03 9.34 10.56
C GLU A 290 -21.37 8.60 10.70
N HIS A 291 -21.46 7.64 11.64
CA HIS A 291 -22.72 6.96 11.95
C HIS A 291 -23.76 7.95 12.50
N GLN A 292 -23.37 8.85 13.40
CA GLN A 292 -24.26 9.87 13.95
C GLN A 292 -24.79 10.83 12.87
N VAL A 293 -23.92 11.30 11.95
CA VAL A 293 -24.33 12.17 10.84
C VAL A 293 -25.26 11.43 9.87
N HIS A 294 -24.99 10.16 9.57
CA HIS A 294 -25.85 9.34 8.73
C HIS A 294 -27.24 9.15 9.36
N ASP A 295 -27.30 8.88 10.67
CA ASP A 295 -28.55 8.74 11.41
C ASP A 295 -29.33 10.07 11.48
N GLU A 296 -28.65 11.18 11.74
CA GLU A 296 -29.25 12.53 11.71
C GLU A 296 -29.78 12.90 10.32
N TRP A 297 -29.06 12.52 9.26
CA TRP A 297 -29.50 12.72 7.87
C TRP A 297 -30.72 11.87 7.53
N LEU A 298 -30.75 10.59 7.91
CA LEU A 298 -31.92 9.71 7.75
C LEU A 298 -33.14 10.23 8.53
N ILE A 299 -32.93 10.71 9.76
CA ILE A 299 -33.97 11.36 10.57
C ILE A 299 -34.46 12.64 9.88
N GLY A 300 -33.55 13.44 9.32
CA GLY A 300 -33.83 14.66 8.56
C GLY A 300 -34.66 14.41 7.29
N LEU A 301 -34.32 13.36 6.52
CA LEU A 301 -35.09 12.91 5.36
C LEU A 301 -36.46 12.40 5.75
N SER A 302 -36.59 11.63 6.84
CA SER A 302 -37.91 11.18 7.32
C SER A 302 -38.80 12.36 7.72
N ARG A 303 -38.22 13.41 8.32
CA ARG A 303 -38.92 14.65 8.70
C ARG A 303 -39.29 15.50 7.49
N GLN A 304 -38.43 15.58 6.47
CA GLN A 304 -38.76 16.26 5.21
C GLN A 304 -39.82 15.49 4.41
N GLY A 305 -39.72 14.17 4.31
CA GLY A 305 -40.72 13.30 3.69
C GLY A 305 -42.09 13.40 4.37
N ALA A 306 -42.12 13.42 5.72
CA ALA A 306 -43.34 13.65 6.49
C ALA A 306 -43.92 15.06 6.27
N ARG A 307 -43.08 16.10 6.15
CA ARG A 307 -43.52 17.47 5.83
C ARG A 307 -44.07 17.60 4.41
N TYR A 308 -43.49 16.91 3.43
CA TYR A 308 -44.01 16.87 2.05
C TYR A 308 -45.31 16.07 1.95
N GLY A 309 -45.40 14.92 2.62
CA GLY A 309 -46.63 14.12 2.71
C GLY A 309 -47.78 14.89 3.36
N LEU A 310 -47.53 15.60 4.46
CA LEU A 310 -48.54 16.39 5.16
C LEU A 310 -49.02 17.60 4.32
N LYS A 311 -48.12 18.26 3.58
CA LYS A 311 -48.49 19.35 2.65
C LYS A 311 -49.39 18.85 1.53
N GLU A 312 -49.16 17.67 0.97
CA GLU A 312 -49.99 17.14 -0.12
C GLU A 312 -51.33 16.61 0.39
N ILE A 313 -51.39 16.07 1.62
CA ILE A 313 -52.65 15.72 2.30
C ILE A 313 -53.49 16.98 2.57
N ILE A 314 -52.89 18.06 3.08
CA ILE A 314 -53.59 19.35 3.32
C ILE A 314 -54.04 19.97 1.98
N ARG A 315 -53.24 19.85 0.91
CA ARG A 315 -53.58 20.36 -0.42
C ARG A 315 -54.76 19.61 -1.05
N ARG A 316 -54.82 18.28 -0.85
CA ARG A 316 -55.95 17.44 -1.31
C ARG A 316 -57.22 17.71 -0.50
N ALA A 317 -57.12 17.86 0.82
CA ALA A 317 -58.26 18.19 1.68
C ALA A 317 -58.88 19.55 1.34
N ARG A 318 -58.07 20.57 0.97
CA ARG A 318 -58.57 21.89 0.55
C ARG A 318 -59.22 21.92 -0.84
N ARG A 319 -58.90 20.96 -1.72
CA ARG A 319 -59.53 20.84 -3.06
C ARG A 319 -60.84 20.06 -3.03
N GLY A 320 -61.03 19.17 -2.04
CA GLY A 320 -62.30 18.44 -1.84
C GLY A 320 -63.42 19.24 -1.16
N LEU A 321 -63.12 20.39 -0.55
CA LEU A 321 -64.09 21.24 0.16
C LEU A 321 -64.59 22.44 -0.68
N ARG A 322 -64.35 22.44 -2.00
CA ARG A 322 -64.90 23.41 -2.97
C ARG A 322 -65.64 22.72 -4.12
N GLY A 323 -66.18 21.53 -3.87
CA GLY A 323 -67.18 20.87 -4.71
C GLY A 323 -68.50 20.85 -3.96
#